data_AF-A0A1M5P7V5-F1
#
_entry.id   AF-A0A1M5P7V5-F1
#
_cell.length_a   1.000
_cell.length_b   1.000
_cell.length_c   1.000
_cell.angle_alpha   90.00
_cell.angle_beta   90.00
_cell.angle_gamma   90.00
#
_symmetry.space_group_name_H-M   'P 1'
#
loop_
_entity.id
_entity.type
_entity.pdbx_description
1 polymer ?
#
loop_
_entity_poly.entity_id
_entity_poly.type
_entity_poly.pdbx_seq_one_letter_code
_entity_poly.pdbx_strand_id
1 'polypeptide(L)'
;MNNITANYLSRAEVWLFITTLAYFLMNGAQIFETAVIVPKWTAAPPESFQIFKGKHGLDFKAFWIVTHSLHEITFILAIIFCWKLDPIRNWLLILFAIHFAVRVWTLVYFAPNIIEFQKIANHANQETDLLSRTTLWRTLNYLRVGIFIAVSVGLIPLCMRIMNLRSSVS
;
A
#
# COMPACT_ATOMS: atom_id res chain seq x y z
N MET A 1 -21.68 -4.85 -29.73
CA MET A 1 -21.05 -5.46 -28.55
C MET A 1 -19.68 -5.96 -28.96
N ASN A 2 -18.60 -5.50 -28.32
CA ASN A 2 -17.25 -5.99 -28.65
C ASN A 2 -17.18 -7.48 -28.30
N ASN A 3 -16.82 -8.33 -29.27
CA ASN A 3 -16.59 -9.75 -29.01
C ASN A 3 -15.38 -9.87 -28.06
N ILE A 4 -15.67 -10.15 -26.79
CA ILE A 4 -14.66 -10.47 -25.78
C ILE A 4 -14.11 -11.86 -26.12
N THR A 5 -12.81 -11.95 -26.41
CA THR A 5 -12.16 -13.21 -26.79
C THR A 5 -11.55 -13.90 -25.56
N ALA A 6 -11.30 -15.21 -25.65
CA ALA A 6 -10.59 -15.96 -24.62
C ALA A 6 -9.20 -15.36 -24.32
N ASN A 7 -8.49 -14.89 -25.34
CA ASN A 7 -7.19 -14.20 -25.17
C ASN A 7 -7.33 -12.89 -24.39
N TYR A 8 -8.38 -12.11 -24.65
CA TYR A 8 -8.65 -10.89 -23.88
C TYR A 8 -8.89 -11.20 -22.40
N LEU A 9 -9.73 -12.19 -22.10
CA LEU A 9 -10.02 -12.61 -20.73
C LEU A 9 -8.78 -13.14 -20.02
N SER A 10 -7.94 -13.92 -20.71
CA SER A 10 -6.68 -14.43 -20.15
C SER A 10 -5.71 -13.31 -19.76
N ARG A 11 -5.55 -12.29 -20.62
CA ARG A 11 -4.69 -11.12 -20.29
C ARG A 11 -5.24 -10.33 -19.11
N ALA A 12 -6.55 -10.10 -19.10
CA ALA A 12 -7.22 -9.37 -18.03
C ALA A 12 -7.10 -10.11 -16.69
N GLU A 13 -7.30 -11.43 -16.70
CA GLU A 13 -7.12 -12.31 -15.54
C GLU A 13 -5.69 -12.25 -15.01
N VAL A 14 -4.69 -12.43 -15.89
CA VAL A 14 -3.27 -12.41 -15.49
C VAL A 14 -2.90 -11.10 -14.81
N TRP A 15 -3.26 -9.95 -15.39
CA TRP A 15 -2.92 -8.66 -14.80
C TRP A 15 -3.69 -8.38 -13.51
N LEU A 16 -4.96 -8.81 -13.43
CA LEU A 16 -5.73 -8.73 -12.20
C LEU A 16 -5.12 -9.58 -11.07
N PHE A 17 -4.62 -10.77 -11.38
CA PHE A 17 -3.90 -11.60 -10.41
C PHE A 17 -2.56 -10.99 -10.00
N ILE A 18 -1.76 -10.50 -10.95
CA ILE A 18 -0.48 -9.87 -10.66
C ILE A 18 -0.67 -8.69 -9.72
N THR A 19 -1.62 -7.78 -10.01
CA THR A 19 -1.88 -6.64 -9.11
C THR A 19 -2.36 -7.08 -7.74
N THR A 20 -3.18 -8.13 -7.67
CA THR A 20 -3.70 -8.65 -6.40
C THR A 20 -2.55 -9.22 -5.56
N LEU A 21 -1.72 -10.09 -6.15
CA LEU A 21 -0.56 -10.67 -5.48
C LEU A 21 0.43 -9.60 -5.01
N ALA A 22 0.78 -8.65 -5.89
CA ALA A 22 1.67 -7.55 -5.55
C ALA A 22 1.14 -6.73 -4.37
N TYR A 23 -0.17 -6.48 -4.33
CA TYR A 23 -0.79 -5.75 -3.23
C TYR A 23 -0.74 -6.53 -1.91
N PHE A 24 -1.03 -7.83 -1.92
CA PHE A 24 -0.94 -8.67 -0.73
C PHE A 24 0.50 -8.76 -0.19
N LEU A 25 1.50 -8.87 -1.07
CA LEU A 25 2.91 -8.85 -0.68
C LEU A 25 3.30 -7.52 -0.03
N MET A 26 2.93 -6.39 -0.65
CA MET A 26 3.16 -5.06 -0.10
C MET A 26 2.46 -4.86 1.25
N ASN A 27 1.22 -5.33 1.38
CA ASN A 27 0.49 -5.29 2.64
C ASN A 27 1.11 -6.20 3.71
N GLY A 28 1.70 -7.33 3.33
CA GLY A 28 2.46 -8.18 4.26
C GLY A 28 3.61 -7.42 4.92
N ALA A 29 4.41 -6.70 4.13
CA ALA A 29 5.47 -5.83 4.66
C ALA A 29 4.91 -4.71 5.54
N GLN A 30 3.77 -4.12 5.15
CA GLN A 30 3.16 -3.03 5.88
C GLN A 30 2.58 -3.47 7.23
N ILE A 31 2.00 -4.68 7.29
CA ILE A 31 1.55 -5.31 8.54
C ILE A 31 2.75 -5.58 9.45
N PHE A 32 3.83 -6.15 8.91
CA PHE A 32 5.05 -6.39 9.69
C PHE A 32 5.61 -5.10 10.27
N GLU A 33 5.77 -4.04 9.47
CA GLU A 33 6.24 -2.75 9.96
C GLU A 33 5.32 -2.21 11.06
N THR A 34 4.01 -2.25 10.84
CA THR A 34 3.00 -1.71 11.77
C THR A 34 2.92 -2.48 13.08
N ALA A 35 3.08 -3.81 13.04
CA ALA A 35 2.96 -4.66 14.22
C ALA A 35 4.27 -4.77 15.01
N VAL A 36 5.42 -4.76 14.32
CA VAL A 36 6.72 -5.06 14.93
C VAL A 36 7.59 -3.83 15.09
N ILE A 37 7.65 -2.96 14.08
CA ILE A 37 8.61 -1.85 14.03
C ILE A 37 8.00 -0.58 14.63
N VAL A 38 6.78 -0.21 14.23
CA VAL A 38 6.11 1.01 14.69
C VAL A 38 5.99 1.09 16.21
N PRO A 39 5.56 0.04 16.93
CA PRO A 39 5.45 0.11 18.39
C PRO A 39 6.81 0.34 19.07
N LYS A 40 7.92 -0.12 18.47
CA LYS A 40 9.26 0.02 19.04
C LYS A 40 9.73 1.46 19.02
N TRP A 41 9.63 2.16 17.89
CA TRP A 41 10.12 3.54 17.78
C TRP A 41 9.14 4.60 18.30
N THR A 42 7.90 4.22 18.56
CA THR A 42 6.87 5.10 19.14
C THR A 42 6.74 4.95 20.66
N ALA A 43 7.45 4.00 21.29
CA ALA A 43 7.27 3.65 22.69
C ALA A 43 7.73 4.75 23.67
N ALA A 44 8.89 5.35 23.40
CA ALA A 44 9.50 6.35 24.28
C ALA A 44 10.42 7.29 23.48
N PRO A 45 9.90 8.13 22.57
CA PRO A 45 10.73 9.08 21.84
C PRO A 45 11.25 10.20 22.78
N PRO A 46 12.47 10.73 22.57
CA PRO A 46 13.39 10.40 21.47
C PRO A 46 14.28 9.17 21.75
N GLU A 47 14.29 8.60 22.95
CA GLU A 47 15.16 7.46 23.31
C GLU A 47 14.97 6.26 22.36
N SER A 48 13.72 5.92 22.09
CA SER A 48 13.36 4.83 21.16
C SER A 48 13.68 5.09 19.69
N PHE A 49 14.07 6.31 19.31
CA PHE A 49 14.52 6.61 17.94
C PHE A 49 15.91 6.05 17.61
N GLN A 50 16.59 5.41 18.56
CA GLN A 50 17.85 4.69 18.33
C GLN A 50 17.80 3.73 17.13
N ILE A 51 16.63 3.19 16.79
CA ILE A 51 16.43 2.33 15.60
C ILE A 51 16.74 3.04 14.27
N PHE A 52 16.67 4.37 14.23
CA PHE A 52 16.95 5.20 13.06
C PHE A 52 18.36 5.82 13.08
N LYS A 53 19.13 5.58 14.15
CA LYS A 53 20.38 6.29 14.40
C LYS A 53 21.58 5.63 13.72
N GLY A 54 22.44 6.46 13.14
CA GLY A 54 23.74 6.03 12.60
C GLY A 54 23.66 5.33 11.24
N LYS A 55 24.81 4.89 10.73
CA LYS A 55 24.99 4.35 9.36
C LYS A 55 24.16 3.10 9.05
N HIS A 56 23.73 2.37 10.08
CA HIS A 56 22.94 1.15 9.97
C HIS A 56 21.52 1.31 10.53
N GLY A 57 21.08 2.56 10.76
CA GLY A 57 19.69 2.85 11.12
C GLY A 57 18.72 2.39 10.04
N LEU A 58 17.51 2.00 10.44
CA LEU A 58 16.50 1.53 9.49
C LEU A 58 16.06 2.68 8.56
N ASP A 59 16.23 2.47 7.26
CA ASP A 59 15.68 3.31 6.21
C ASP A 59 14.78 2.47 5.29
N PHE A 60 13.48 2.76 5.34
CA PHE A 60 12.47 2.07 4.53
C PHE A 60 12.13 2.84 3.24
N LYS A 61 12.73 4.00 3.00
CA LYS A 61 12.35 4.91 1.91
C LYS A 61 12.47 4.22 0.54
N ALA A 62 13.62 3.61 0.26
CA ALA A 62 13.85 2.95 -1.03
C ALA A 62 12.89 1.78 -1.23
N PHE A 63 12.70 0.96 -0.19
CA PHE A 63 11.76 -0.17 -0.21
C PHE A 63 10.34 0.30 -0.52
N TRP A 64 9.83 1.32 0.18
CA TRP A 64 8.47 1.81 0.00
C TRP A 64 8.26 2.50 -1.35
N ILE A 65 9.26 3.25 -1.85
CA ILE A 65 9.19 3.84 -3.19
C ILE A 65 9.05 2.73 -4.24
N VAL A 66 9.96 1.76 -4.23
CA VAL A 66 10.00 0.70 -5.25
C VAL A 66 8.73 -0.16 -5.20
N THR A 67 8.32 -0.61 -4.01
CA THR A 67 7.17 -1.51 -3.86
C THR A 67 5.86 -0.83 -4.24
N HIS A 68 5.63 0.42 -3.81
CA HIS A 68 4.44 1.17 -4.21
C HIS A 68 4.42 1.46 -5.71
N SER A 69 5.53 1.90 -6.29
CA SER A 69 5.57 2.17 -7.74
C SER A 69 5.30 0.92 -8.56
N LEU A 70 5.88 -0.23 -8.18
CA LEU A 70 5.61 -1.49 -8.86
C LEU A 70 4.13 -1.87 -8.76
N HIS A 71 3.55 -1.78 -7.56
CA HIS A 71 2.15 -2.08 -7.36
C HIS A 71 1.23 -1.15 -8.17
N GLU A 72 1.46 0.16 -8.13
CA GLU A 72 0.69 1.17 -8.88
C GLU A 72 0.70 0.88 -10.39
N ILE A 73 1.86 0.52 -10.95
CA ILE A 73 1.98 0.09 -12.35
C ILE A 73 1.12 -1.14 -12.62
N THR A 74 1.20 -2.17 -11.77
CA THR A 74 0.39 -3.40 -11.96
C THR A 74 -1.11 -3.12 -11.86
N PHE A 75 -1.54 -2.20 -10.99
CA PHE A 75 -2.94 -1.83 -10.81
C PHE A 75 -3.45 -1.08 -12.04
N ILE A 76 -2.69 -0.11 -12.56
CA ILE A 76 -3.01 0.59 -13.80
C ILE A 76 -3.14 -0.40 -14.98
N LEU A 77 -2.20 -1.35 -15.09
CA LEU A 77 -2.27 -2.38 -16.14
C LEU A 77 -3.49 -3.27 -15.97
N ALA A 78 -3.86 -3.67 -14.75
CA ALA A 78 -5.10 -4.42 -14.50
C ALA A 78 -6.35 -3.64 -14.96
N ILE A 79 -6.42 -2.33 -14.71
CA ILE A 79 -7.51 -1.47 -15.20
C ILE A 79 -7.55 -1.45 -16.72
N ILE A 80 -6.40 -1.24 -17.38
CA ILE A 80 -6.29 -1.20 -18.85
C ILE A 80 -6.77 -2.51 -19.46
N PHE A 81 -6.34 -3.66 -18.92
CA PHE A 81 -6.73 -4.96 -19.46
C PHE A 81 -8.16 -5.36 -19.09
N CYS A 82 -8.71 -4.86 -17.98
CA CYS A 82 -10.11 -5.09 -17.61
C CYS A 82 -11.09 -4.06 -18.17
N TRP A 83 -10.65 -3.13 -19.03
CA TRP A 83 -11.45 -1.97 -19.46
C TRP A 83 -12.82 -2.29 -20.07
N LYS A 84 -12.92 -3.39 -20.84
CA LYS A 84 -14.18 -3.82 -21.48
C LYS A 84 -15.06 -4.68 -20.57
N LEU A 85 -14.61 -5.02 -19.35
CA LEU A 85 -15.27 -5.96 -18.45
C LEU A 85 -16.11 -5.20 -17.41
N ASP A 86 -17.34 -4.86 -17.77
CA ASP A 86 -18.30 -4.36 -16.79
C ASP A 86 -18.94 -5.51 -16.01
N PRO A 87 -19.04 -5.43 -14.67
CA PRO A 87 -18.73 -4.31 -13.77
C PRO A 87 -17.30 -4.33 -13.16
N ILE A 88 -16.42 -5.25 -13.57
CA ILE A 88 -15.05 -5.40 -13.01
C ILE A 88 -14.27 -4.08 -13.14
N ARG A 89 -14.33 -3.41 -14.30
CA ARG A 89 -13.70 -2.09 -14.53
C ARG A 89 -14.11 -1.08 -13.46
N ASN A 90 -15.42 -0.93 -13.23
CA ASN A 90 -15.93 0.11 -12.33
C ASN A 90 -15.43 -0.11 -10.90
N TRP A 91 -15.43 -1.36 -10.44
CA TRP A 91 -14.88 -1.69 -9.12
C TRP A 91 -13.37 -1.48 -9.05
N LEU A 92 -12.60 -1.82 -10.09
CA LEU A 92 -11.17 -1.52 -10.13
C LEU A 92 -10.88 -0.02 -10.03
N LEU A 93 -11.66 0.82 -10.72
CA LEU A 93 -11.52 2.27 -10.65
C LEU A 93 -11.84 2.81 -9.24
N ILE A 94 -12.89 2.30 -8.60
CA ILE A 94 -13.23 2.67 -7.21
C ILE A 94 -12.10 2.29 -6.26
N LEU A 95 -11.63 1.04 -6.33
CA LEU A 95 -10.54 0.55 -5.48
C LEU A 95 -9.24 1.32 -5.70
N PHE A 96 -8.93 1.66 -6.96
CA PHE A 96 -7.77 2.46 -7.30
C PHE A 96 -7.87 3.90 -6.79
N ALA A 97 -9.05 4.52 -6.89
CA ALA A 97 -9.28 5.85 -6.34
C ALA A 97 -9.10 5.89 -4.82
N ILE A 98 -9.61 4.88 -4.10
CA ILE A 98 -9.40 4.74 -2.66
C ILE A 98 -7.91 4.56 -2.35
N HIS A 99 -7.23 3.64 -3.05
CA HIS A 99 -5.78 3.44 -2.90
C HIS A 99 -5.02 4.75 -3.09
N PHE A 100 -5.29 5.47 -4.18
CA PHE A 100 -4.62 6.71 -4.52
C PHE A 100 -4.86 7.81 -3.48
N ALA A 101 -6.08 7.94 -2.96
CA ALA A 101 -6.38 8.88 -1.89
C ALA A 101 -5.53 8.60 -0.63
N VAL A 102 -5.40 7.32 -0.24
CA VAL A 102 -4.54 6.93 0.89
C VAL A 102 -3.06 7.16 0.56
N ARG A 103 -2.63 6.97 -0.69
CA ARG A 103 -1.25 7.28 -1.13
C ARG A 103 -0.94 8.77 -1.01
N VAL A 104 -1.84 9.64 -1.46
CA VAL A 104 -1.70 11.10 -1.29
C VAL A 104 -1.60 11.44 0.20
N TRP A 105 -2.48 10.90 1.04
CA TRP A 105 -2.40 11.10 2.49
C TRP A 105 -1.08 10.61 3.09
N THR A 106 -0.57 9.48 2.61
CA THR A 106 0.73 8.92 3.03
C THR A 106 1.88 9.87 2.71
N LEU A 107 1.90 10.45 1.51
CA LEU A 107 2.96 11.35 1.07
C LEU A 107 2.89 12.73 1.76
N VAL A 108 1.69 13.21 2.07
CA VAL A 108 1.47 14.52 2.70
C VAL A 108 1.71 14.48 4.22
N TYR A 109 1.33 13.40 4.89
CA TYR A 109 1.43 13.32 6.36
C TYR A 109 2.52 12.36 6.84
N PHE A 110 2.50 11.10 6.41
CA PHE A 110 3.34 10.06 7.01
C PHE A 110 4.82 10.18 6.62
N ALA A 111 5.08 10.39 5.32
CA ALA A 111 6.42 10.52 4.77
C ALA A 111 7.22 11.70 5.38
N PRO A 112 6.71 12.93 5.46
CA PRO A 112 7.47 14.03 6.08
C PRO A 112 7.70 13.80 7.57
N ASN A 113 6.71 13.31 8.32
CA ASN A 113 6.87 13.07 9.75
C ASN A 113 7.92 12.00 10.05
N ILE A 114 7.95 10.87 9.32
CA ILE A 114 8.96 9.84 9.56
C ILE A 114 10.38 10.32 9.20
N ILE A 115 10.52 11.12 8.13
CA ILE A 115 11.79 11.74 7.75
C ILE A 115 12.27 12.71 8.83
N GLU A 116 11.36 13.47 9.43
CA GLU A 116 11.66 14.37 10.53
C GLU A 116 12.10 13.61 11.77
N PHE A 117 11.39 12.55 12.17
CA PHE A 117 11.80 11.69 13.29
C PHE A 117 13.18 11.05 13.06
N GLN A 118 13.48 10.61 11.84
CA GLN A 118 14.81 10.13 11.47
C GLN A 118 15.89 11.23 11.59
N LYS A 119 15.59 12.48 11.24
CA LYS A 119 16.52 13.61 11.44
C LYS A 119 16.75 13.88 12.92
N ILE A 120 15.68 13.91 13.72
CA ILE A 120 15.77 14.11 15.18
C ILE A 120 16.59 12.99 15.83
N ALA A 121 16.47 11.74 15.36
CA ALA A 121 17.29 10.63 15.85
C ALA A 121 18.81 10.84 15.64
N ASN A 122 19.19 11.58 14.59
CA ASN A 122 20.56 11.78 14.15
C ASN A 122 21.13 13.17 14.51
N HIS A 123 20.33 14.04 15.13
CA HIS A 123 20.74 15.37 15.58
C HIS A 123 20.39 15.58 17.06
N ALA A 124 21.22 16.34 17.79
CA ALA A 124 21.02 16.61 19.22
C ALA A 124 19.98 17.73 19.47
N ASN A 125 18.80 17.65 18.84
CA ASN A 125 17.74 18.65 19.04
C ASN A 125 16.76 18.17 20.12
N GLN A 126 16.53 19.02 21.12
CA GLN A 126 15.41 18.88 22.06
C GLN A 126 14.14 19.43 21.41
N GLU A 127 13.42 18.59 20.69
CA GLU A 127 12.05 18.89 20.30
C GLU A 127 11.07 18.51 21.42
N THR A 128 10.15 19.42 21.71
CA THR A 128 9.04 19.18 22.63
C THR A 128 7.93 18.42 21.91
N ASP A 129 7.19 17.59 22.65
CA ASP A 129 5.95 16.92 22.20
C ASP A 129 6.10 15.72 21.24
N LEU A 130 7.29 15.10 21.18
CA LEU A 130 7.52 13.92 20.32
C LEU A 130 6.56 12.76 20.64
N LEU A 131 6.25 12.53 21.92
CA LEU A 131 5.37 11.44 22.32
C LEU A 131 3.94 11.57 21.75
N SER A 132 3.37 12.78 21.73
CA SER A 132 2.03 12.99 21.18
C SER A 132 2.04 12.76 19.67
N ARG A 133 3.05 13.29 18.97
CA ARG A 133 3.21 13.22 17.51
C ARG A 133 3.41 11.78 17.05
N THR A 134 4.27 11.01 17.71
CA THR A 134 4.48 9.59 17.38
C THR A 134 3.26 8.74 17.72
N THR A 135 2.54 9.07 18.79
CA THR A 135 1.28 8.39 19.15
C THR A 135 0.21 8.64 18.10
N LEU A 136 0.02 9.90 17.68
CA LEU A 136 -0.90 10.26 16.61
C LEU A 136 -0.52 9.57 15.29
N TRP A 137 0.76 9.61 14.93
CA TRP A 137 1.28 8.91 13.76
C TRP A 137 0.93 7.42 13.80
N ARG A 138 1.15 6.75 14.94
CA ARG A 138 0.83 5.32 15.12
C ARG A 138 -0.66 5.04 14.96
N THR A 139 -1.51 5.84 15.61
CA THR A 139 -2.97 5.66 15.55
C THR A 139 -3.50 5.83 14.13
N LEU A 140 -3.04 6.88 13.43
CA LEU A 140 -3.41 7.10 12.03
C LEU A 140 -2.84 6.01 11.12
N ASN A 141 -1.67 5.45 11.45
CA ASN A 141 -1.08 4.36 10.69
C ASN A 141 -1.97 3.11 10.74
N TYR A 142 -2.57 2.76 11.88
CA TYR A 142 -3.53 1.65 11.93
C TYR A 142 -4.70 1.85 10.97
N LEU A 143 -5.26 3.07 10.93
CA LEU A 143 -6.33 3.39 9.98
C LEU A 143 -5.86 3.28 8.53
N ARG A 144 -4.70 3.87 8.21
CA ARG A 144 -4.09 3.82 6.87
C ARG A 144 -3.89 2.38 6.40
N VAL A 145 -3.31 1.53 7.23
CA VAL A 145 -3.07 0.11 6.93
C VAL A 145 -4.38 -0.65 6.80
N GLY A 146 -5.35 -0.40 7.69
CA GLY A 146 -6.68 -1.00 7.60
C GLY A 146 -7.36 -0.73 6.25
N ILE A 147 -7.26 0.51 5.74
CA ILE A 147 -7.81 0.86 4.43
C ILE A 147 -7.07 0.11 3.31
N PHE A 148 -5.73 0.07 3.31
CA PHE A 148 -4.97 -0.67 2.30
C PHE A 148 -5.31 -2.17 2.29
N ILE A 149 -5.51 -2.78 3.45
CA ILE A 149 -5.97 -4.17 3.57
C ILE A 149 -7.37 -4.32 2.98
N ALA A 150 -8.31 -3.43 3.33
CA ALA A 150 -9.67 -3.47 2.79
C ALA A 150 -9.70 -3.37 1.26
N VAL A 151 -8.86 -2.51 0.67
CA VAL A 151 -8.73 -2.43 -0.79
C VAL A 151 -8.20 -3.74 -1.38
N SER A 152 -7.17 -4.35 -0.77
CA SER A 152 -6.64 -5.63 -1.26
C SER A 152 -7.65 -6.77 -1.17
N VAL A 153 -8.45 -6.84 -0.11
CA VAL A 153 -9.56 -7.79 0.02
C VAL A 153 -10.63 -7.51 -1.03
N GLY A 154 -10.90 -6.25 -1.35
CA GLY A 154 -11.82 -5.84 -2.41
C GLY A 154 -11.45 -6.32 -3.82
N LEU A 155 -10.17 -6.66 -4.07
CA LEU A 155 -9.75 -7.25 -5.34
C LEU A 155 -10.15 -8.73 -5.49
N ILE A 156 -10.33 -9.47 -4.38
CA ILE A 156 -10.58 -10.92 -4.42
C ILE A 156 -11.90 -11.24 -5.18
N PRO A 157 -13.04 -10.57 -4.92
CA PRO A 157 -14.27 -10.82 -5.68
C PRO A 157 -14.12 -10.54 -7.19
N LEU A 158 -13.23 -9.61 -7.57
CA LEU A 158 -12.96 -9.30 -8.97
C LEU A 158 -12.16 -10.43 -9.64
N CYS A 159 -11.16 -10.99 -8.93
CA CYS A 159 -10.44 -12.20 -9.36
C CYS A 159 -11.40 -13.37 -9.54
N MET A 160 -12.26 -13.65 -8.57
CA MET A 160 -13.24 -14.75 -8.69
C MET A 160 -14.17 -14.53 -9.89
N ARG A 161 -14.62 -13.30 -10.10
CA ARG A 161 -15.53 -12.97 -11.21
C ARG A 161 -14.86 -13.15 -12.57
N ILE A 162 -13.61 -12.76 -12.73
CA ILE A 162 -12.91 -12.92 -14.02
C ILE A 162 -12.62 -14.38 -14.34
N MET A 163 -12.29 -15.19 -13.33
CA MET A 163 -12.11 -16.64 -13.49
C MET A 163 -13.39 -17.31 -13.99
N ASN A 164 -14.54 -16.96 -13.39
CA ASN A 164 -15.85 -17.48 -13.80
C ASN A 164 -16.23 -17.09 -15.24
N LEU A 165 -15.87 -15.86 -15.65
CA LEU A 165 -16.09 -15.41 -17.03
C LEU A 165 -15.19 -16.13 -18.04
N ARG A 166 -13.98 -16.51 -17.64
CA ARG A 166 -13.09 -17.27 -18.52
C ARG A 166 -13.56 -18.71 -18.68
N SER A 167 -13.97 -19.36 -17.59
CA SER A 167 -14.46 -20.75 -17.63
C SER A 167 -15.73 -20.94 -18.46
N SER A 168 -16.51 -19.87 -18.69
CA SER A 168 -17.69 -19.93 -19.56
C SER A 168 -17.40 -19.74 -21.05
N VAL A 169 -16.18 -19.29 -21.41
CA VAL A 169 -15.74 -19.02 -22.79
C VAL A 169 -14.74 -20.08 -23.28
N SER A 170 -14.12 -20.83 -22.37
CA SER A 170 -13.26 -22.00 -22.65
C SER A 170 -14.06 -23.26 -22.90
#